data_AF-A0A7W7HWV3-F1
#
_entry.id   AF-A0A7W7HWV3-F1
#
_cell.length_a   1.000
_cell.length_b   1.000
_cell.length_c   1.000
_cell.angle_alpha   90.00
_cell.angle_beta   90.00
_cell.angle_gamma   90.00
#
_symmetry.space_group_name_H-M   'P 1'
#
loop_
_entity.id
_entity.type
_entity.pdbx_description
1 polymer ?
#
loop_
_entity_poly.entity_id
_entity_poly.type
_entity_poly.pdbx_seq_one_letter_code
_entity_poly.pdbx_strand_id
1 'polypeptide(L)'
;MATHQEQWWAQFLEASDHFDAAYLVEGIGDLLAPHIGYPLLRREVELATDSVVRHLERPGITERAELAEKATERLARTLERMTDSATGAEISTAEAATVALALRGEYAAAAAAAEPVVGTVKLQKLFVTALRLERFDVPMALRLLDGGQQPADAVRSGHLLGKYGWWPSWLLRVVTERALAGHLDQETVVALDRCAYAELTPLQANLARKLLSGNPDIIDTAAQRMVSLGEAEAAAALREGDINAVALTARLISS
;
A
#
# COMPACT_ATOMS: atom_id res chain seq x y z
N MET A 1 -17.18 -7.77 9.80
CA MET A 1 -15.84 -7.56 9.21
C MET A 1 -14.84 -7.56 10.35
N ALA A 2 -13.72 -8.27 10.22
CA ALA A 2 -12.68 -8.24 11.25
C ALA A 2 -12.01 -6.85 11.20
N THR A 3 -11.89 -6.19 12.35
CA THR A 3 -11.09 -4.97 12.50
C THR A 3 -9.63 -5.34 12.64
N HIS A 4 -8.76 -4.56 12.02
CA HIS A 4 -7.33 -4.77 12.06
C HIS A 4 -6.75 -4.21 13.37
N GLN A 5 -5.81 -4.93 13.94
CA GLN A 5 -5.10 -4.49 15.14
C GLN A 5 -4.06 -3.43 14.79
N GLU A 6 -3.60 -2.67 15.79
CA GLU A 6 -2.54 -1.67 15.66
C GLU A 6 -1.30 -2.20 14.93
N GLN A 7 -0.84 -3.41 15.27
CA GLN A 7 0.34 -4.03 14.64
C GLN A 7 0.18 -4.22 13.13
N TRP A 8 -1.05 -4.39 12.64
CA TRP A 8 -1.31 -4.48 11.21
C TRP A 8 -1.10 -3.12 10.53
N TRP A 9 -1.63 -2.04 11.13
CA TRP A 9 -1.44 -0.68 10.61
C TRP A 9 0.01 -0.18 10.73
N ALA A 10 0.73 -0.60 11.77
CA ALA A 10 2.14 -0.23 11.98
C ALA A 10 3.05 -0.68 10.82
N GLN A 11 2.72 -1.79 10.15
CA GLN A 11 3.49 -2.30 9.01
C GLN A 11 3.62 -1.29 7.86
N PHE A 12 2.66 -0.36 7.66
CA PHE A 12 2.81 0.69 6.64
C PHE A 12 3.97 1.64 6.96
N LEU A 13 4.16 1.98 8.23
CA LEU A 13 5.22 2.85 8.70
C LEU A 13 6.57 2.13 8.66
N GLU A 14 6.59 0.84 9.01
CA GLU A 14 7.80 0.03 9.01
C GLU A 14 8.31 -0.30 7.59
N ALA A 15 7.41 -0.38 6.61
CA ALA A 15 7.74 -0.74 5.23
C ALA A 15 8.29 0.43 4.39
N SER A 16 8.32 1.66 4.91
CA SER A 16 8.74 2.85 4.17
C SER A 16 9.47 3.86 5.06
N ASP A 17 10.64 4.31 4.61
CA ASP A 17 11.35 5.44 5.25
C ASP A 17 10.68 6.80 4.98
N HIS A 18 9.70 6.85 4.08
CA HIS A 18 8.95 8.05 3.73
C HIS A 18 7.50 7.92 4.21
N PHE A 19 7.05 8.91 4.98
CA PHE A 19 5.69 8.96 5.48
C PHE A 19 5.26 10.41 5.76
N ASP A 20 4.21 10.87 5.09
CA ASP A 20 3.62 12.20 5.23
C ASP A 20 2.65 12.21 6.42
N ALA A 21 3.23 12.40 7.60
CA ALA A 21 2.49 12.49 8.86
C ALA A 21 1.44 13.61 8.86
N ALA A 22 1.73 14.75 8.22
CA ALA A 22 0.80 15.87 8.13
C ALA A 22 -0.48 15.45 7.37
N TYR A 23 -0.30 14.83 6.20
CA TYR A 23 -1.41 14.32 5.39
C TYR A 23 -2.23 13.25 6.13
N LEU A 24 -1.56 12.35 6.88
CA LEU A 24 -2.27 11.33 7.65
C LEU A 24 -3.12 11.95 8.77
N VAL A 25 -2.54 12.87 9.55
CA VAL A 25 -3.22 13.52 10.68
C VAL A 25 -4.42 14.33 10.19
N GLU A 26 -4.25 15.11 9.11
CA GLU A 26 -5.34 15.83 8.46
C GLU A 26 -6.45 14.87 8.01
N GLY A 27 -6.11 13.80 7.28
CA GLY A 27 -7.07 12.84 6.78
C GLY A 27 -7.82 12.06 7.86
N ILE A 28 -7.17 11.70 8.97
CA ILE A 28 -7.84 11.07 10.13
C ILE A 28 -8.82 12.07 10.76
N GLY A 29 -8.39 13.34 10.92
CA GLY A 29 -9.24 14.42 11.42
C GLY A 29 -10.50 14.59 10.57
N ASP A 30 -10.34 14.70 9.25
CA ASP A 30 -11.45 14.88 8.30
C ASP A 30 -12.42 13.68 8.27
N LEU A 31 -11.90 12.46 8.41
CA LEU A 31 -12.73 11.25 8.43
C LEU A 31 -13.54 11.14 9.72
N LEU A 32 -13.01 11.57 10.87
CA LEU A 32 -13.66 11.40 12.18
C LEU A 32 -14.47 12.62 12.65
N ALA A 33 -14.09 13.84 12.26
CA ALA A 33 -14.77 15.06 12.70
C ALA A 33 -16.30 15.05 12.45
N PRO A 34 -16.82 14.55 11.31
CA PRO A 34 -18.26 14.44 11.08
C PRO A 34 -19.00 13.54 12.08
N HIS A 35 -18.30 12.56 12.67
CA HIS A 35 -18.86 11.60 13.62
C HIS A 35 -18.86 12.12 15.07
N ILE A 36 -18.16 13.22 15.35
CA ILE A 36 -18.18 13.86 16.68
C ILE A 36 -19.51 14.60 16.85
N GLY A 37 -20.40 14.06 17.69
CA GLY A 37 -21.75 14.61 17.91
C GLY A 37 -21.79 15.98 18.59
N TYR A 38 -20.76 16.34 19.36
CA TYR A 38 -20.69 17.60 20.11
C TYR A 38 -19.97 18.69 19.31
N PRO A 39 -20.66 19.78 18.88
CA PRO A 39 -20.04 20.79 18.01
C PRO A 39 -18.82 21.49 18.62
N LEU A 40 -18.84 21.75 19.94
CA LEU A 40 -17.70 22.37 20.62
C LEU A 40 -16.48 21.45 20.68
N LEU A 41 -16.69 20.15 20.91
CA LEU A 41 -15.62 19.16 20.91
C LEU A 41 -15.07 18.96 19.48
N ARG A 42 -15.96 18.90 18.48
CA ARG A 42 -15.57 18.85 17.06
C ARG A 42 -14.68 20.04 16.69
N ARG A 43 -15.09 21.25 17.09
CA ARG A 43 -14.31 22.46 16.84
C ARG A 43 -12.93 22.41 17.51
N GLU A 44 -12.87 21.89 18.72
CA GLU A 44 -11.61 21.72 19.44
C GLU A 44 -10.68 20.73 18.74
N VAL A 45 -11.21 19.62 18.22
CA VAL A 45 -10.49 18.65 17.38
C VAL A 45 -9.96 19.31 16.11
N GLU A 46 -10.78 20.04 15.36
CA GLU A 46 -10.35 20.76 14.14
C GLU A 46 -9.18 21.72 14.41
N LEU A 47 -9.25 22.48 15.51
CA LEU A 47 -8.20 23.44 15.89
C LEU A 47 -6.89 22.73 16.29
N ALA A 48 -6.99 21.60 16.99
CA ALA A 48 -5.82 20.81 17.36
C ALA A 48 -5.17 20.17 16.13
N THR A 49 -5.98 19.60 15.22
CA THR A 49 -5.51 19.07 13.93
C THR A 49 -4.80 20.13 13.10
N ASP A 50 -5.39 21.31 12.88
CA ASP A 50 -4.74 22.40 12.12
C ASP A 50 -3.40 22.84 12.74
N SER A 51 -3.32 22.90 14.08
CA SER A 51 -2.09 23.27 14.77
C SER A 51 -0.98 22.23 14.57
N VAL A 52 -1.31 20.94 14.71
CA VAL A 52 -0.36 19.83 14.52
C VAL A 52 0.06 19.69 13.07
N VAL A 53 -0.87 19.76 12.11
CA VAL A 53 -0.56 19.70 10.67
C VAL A 53 0.43 20.79 10.28
N ARG A 54 0.19 22.05 10.68
CA ARG A 54 1.13 23.16 10.39
C ARG A 54 2.51 22.97 10.99
N HIS A 55 2.62 22.27 12.12
CA HIS A 55 3.91 21.88 12.69
C HIS A 55 4.57 20.78 11.86
N LEU A 56 3.85 19.70 11.54
CA LEU A 56 4.36 18.57 10.77
C LEU A 56 4.82 18.97 9.35
N GLU A 57 4.15 19.94 8.72
CA GLU A 57 4.58 20.51 7.44
C GLU A 57 5.91 21.28 7.52
N ARG A 58 6.23 21.86 8.69
CA ARG A 58 7.43 22.68 8.92
C ARG A 58 8.01 22.42 10.32
N PRO A 59 8.62 21.24 10.54
CA PRO A 59 9.02 20.81 11.88
C PRO A 59 10.16 21.66 12.49
N GLY A 60 10.94 22.36 11.66
CA GLY A 60 12.04 23.22 12.12
C GLY A 60 11.64 24.53 12.81
N ILE A 61 10.34 24.84 12.92
CA ILE A 61 9.86 26.07 13.58
C ILE A 61 9.40 25.73 15.00
N THR A 62 10.23 26.06 16.00
CA THR A 62 10.00 25.73 17.42
C THR A 62 8.66 26.24 17.95
N GLU A 63 8.27 27.47 17.59
CA GLU A 63 6.98 28.05 18.01
C GLU A 63 5.79 27.19 17.56
N ARG A 64 5.86 26.57 16.38
CA ARG A 64 4.79 25.69 15.90
C ARG A 64 4.73 24.38 16.68
N ALA A 65 5.87 23.85 17.08
CA ALA A 65 5.94 22.66 17.92
C ALA A 65 5.24 22.91 19.26
N GLU A 66 5.56 24.03 19.93
CA GLU A 66 4.94 24.41 21.20
C GLU A 66 3.41 24.63 21.07
N LEU A 67 2.97 25.25 19.97
CA LEU A 67 1.54 25.46 19.71
C LEU A 67 0.82 24.13 19.46
N ALA A 68 1.43 23.22 18.69
CA ALA A 68 0.89 21.89 18.42
C ALA A 68 0.76 21.05 19.71
N GLU A 69 1.78 21.08 20.57
CA GLU A 69 1.77 20.42 21.88
C GLU A 69 0.67 20.98 22.77
N LYS A 70 0.62 22.31 22.95
CA LYS A 70 -0.42 22.99 23.76
C LYS A 70 -1.83 22.68 23.26
N ALA A 71 -2.03 22.62 21.94
CA ALA A 71 -3.32 22.30 21.35
C ALA A 71 -3.72 20.83 21.63
N THR A 72 -2.78 19.91 21.50
CA THR A 72 -2.97 18.48 21.81
C THR A 72 -3.31 18.26 23.29
N GLU A 73 -2.58 18.91 24.21
CA GLU A 73 -2.86 18.87 25.65
C GLU A 73 -4.22 19.48 26.02
N ARG A 74 -4.62 20.57 25.35
CA ARG A 74 -5.91 21.22 25.59
C ARG A 74 -7.07 20.31 25.16
N LEU A 75 -6.94 19.60 24.05
CA LEU A 75 -7.90 18.58 23.63
C LEU A 75 -7.95 17.43 24.66
N ALA A 76 -6.80 16.90 25.07
CA ALA A 76 -6.73 15.82 26.07
C ALA A 76 -7.45 16.19 27.38
N ARG A 77 -7.15 17.36 27.95
CA ARG A 77 -7.84 17.88 29.15
C ARG A 77 -9.34 18.11 28.95
N THR A 78 -9.76 18.42 27.73
CA THR A 78 -11.18 18.58 27.42
C THR A 78 -11.87 17.22 27.41
N LEU A 79 -11.25 16.20 26.84
CA LEU A 79 -11.75 14.83 26.87
C LEU A 79 -11.85 14.30 28.31
N GLU A 80 -10.81 14.48 29.13
CA GLU A 80 -10.81 14.08 30.55
C GLU A 80 -11.98 14.70 31.31
N ARG A 81 -12.16 16.03 31.23
CA ARG A 81 -13.27 16.73 31.89
C ARG A 81 -14.64 16.25 31.44
N MET A 82 -14.80 15.94 30.15
CA MET A 82 -16.07 15.43 29.61
C MET A 82 -16.36 14.02 30.11
N THR A 83 -15.35 13.16 30.22
CA THR A 83 -15.47 11.82 30.80
C THR A 83 -15.86 11.88 32.28
N ASP A 84 -15.22 12.75 33.07
CA ASP A 84 -15.54 12.93 34.49
C ASP A 84 -16.95 13.51 34.74
N SER A 85 -17.43 14.35 33.82
CA SER A 85 -18.73 15.02 33.93
C SER A 85 -19.90 14.16 33.41
N ALA A 86 -19.64 13.03 32.74
CA ALA A 86 -20.65 12.16 32.14
C ALA A 86 -21.35 11.28 33.18
N THR A 87 -22.08 11.89 34.12
CA THR A 87 -22.86 11.18 35.16
C THR A 87 -24.34 10.94 34.78
N GLY A 88 -24.71 11.01 33.50
CA GLY A 88 -26.11 10.75 33.12
C GLY A 88 -26.47 10.72 31.62
N ALA A 89 -25.56 11.08 30.72
CA ALA A 89 -25.71 10.92 29.27
C ALA A 89 -24.39 10.44 28.69
N GLU A 90 -24.42 9.39 27.86
CA GLU A 90 -23.23 8.91 27.13
C GLU A 90 -22.80 9.97 26.12
N ILE A 91 -21.93 10.88 26.55
CA ILE A 91 -21.19 11.74 25.64
C ILE A 91 -20.18 10.84 24.92
N SER A 92 -20.40 10.51 23.63
CA SER A 92 -19.36 9.81 22.85
C SER A 92 -18.17 10.74 22.66
N THR A 93 -17.05 10.39 23.30
CA THR A 93 -15.75 11.06 23.17
C THR A 93 -14.74 10.20 22.41
N ALA A 94 -15.15 8.99 21.97
CA ALA A 94 -14.28 7.99 21.36
C ALA A 94 -13.61 8.50 20.08
N GLU A 95 -14.37 9.11 19.16
CA GLU A 95 -13.83 9.63 17.90
C GLU A 95 -12.79 10.74 18.13
N ALA A 96 -13.05 11.62 19.09
CA ALA A 96 -12.12 12.69 19.43
C ALA A 96 -10.86 12.16 20.15
N ALA A 97 -11.00 11.13 20.99
CA ALA A 97 -9.87 10.42 21.60
C ALA A 97 -9.01 9.73 20.54
N THR A 98 -9.63 9.14 19.51
CA THR A 98 -8.92 8.56 18.36
C THR A 98 -8.11 9.60 17.59
N VAL A 99 -8.67 10.80 17.32
CA VAL A 99 -7.89 11.87 16.71
C VAL A 99 -6.72 12.28 17.62
N ALA A 100 -6.93 12.36 18.93
CA ALA A 100 -5.86 12.68 19.88
C ALA A 100 -4.70 11.67 19.89
N LEU A 101 -4.91 10.40 19.50
CA LEU A 101 -3.82 9.44 19.26
C LEU A 101 -2.99 9.86 18.03
N ALA A 102 -3.65 10.20 16.93
CA ALA A 102 -2.96 10.64 15.71
C ALA A 102 -2.14 11.92 15.94
N LEU A 103 -2.69 12.89 16.70
CA LEU A 103 -1.98 14.13 17.05
C LEU A 103 -0.70 13.89 17.86
N ARG A 104 -0.64 12.79 18.63
CA ARG A 104 0.54 12.37 19.41
C ARG A 104 1.56 11.54 18.61
N GLY A 105 1.29 11.29 17.33
CA GLY A 105 2.13 10.43 16.49
C GLY A 105 1.81 8.93 16.61
N GLU A 106 0.78 8.55 17.37
CA GLU A 106 0.35 7.16 17.55
C GLU A 106 -0.54 6.71 16.38
N TYR A 107 -0.03 6.83 15.15
CA TYR A 107 -0.81 6.69 13.91
C TYR A 107 -1.47 5.33 13.73
N ALA A 108 -0.76 4.25 14.06
CA ALA A 108 -1.27 2.89 13.93
C ALA A 108 -2.40 2.62 14.93
N ALA A 109 -2.25 3.09 16.18
CA ALA A 109 -3.28 3.01 17.20
C ALA A 109 -4.52 3.83 16.80
N ALA A 110 -4.31 5.05 16.29
CA ALA A 110 -5.38 5.90 15.79
C ALA A 110 -6.16 5.23 14.64
N ALA A 111 -5.47 4.56 13.70
CA ALA A 111 -6.12 3.85 12.60
C ALA A 111 -6.95 2.65 13.09
N ALA A 112 -6.40 1.83 13.97
CA ALA A 112 -7.12 0.70 14.56
C ALA A 112 -8.39 1.15 15.30
N ALA A 113 -8.32 2.26 16.04
CA ALA A 113 -9.46 2.84 16.74
C ALA A 113 -10.46 3.55 15.80
N ALA A 114 -10.01 4.10 14.67
CA ALA A 114 -10.87 4.77 13.69
C ALA A 114 -11.64 3.77 12.80
N GLU A 115 -11.05 2.59 12.54
CA GLU A 115 -11.54 1.61 11.56
C GLU A 115 -13.02 1.22 11.74
N PRO A 116 -13.53 0.94 12.97
CA PRO A 116 -14.94 0.60 13.16
C PRO A 116 -15.92 1.70 12.73
N VAL A 117 -15.46 2.96 12.74
CA VAL A 117 -16.29 4.14 12.45
C VAL A 117 -16.24 4.49 10.97
N VAL A 118 -15.03 4.54 10.38
CA VAL A 118 -14.83 5.09 9.04
C VAL A 118 -14.69 4.02 7.95
N GLY A 119 -14.38 2.78 8.35
CA GLY A 119 -14.18 1.63 7.49
C GLY A 119 -12.75 1.48 6.95
N THR A 120 -12.33 0.22 6.77
CA THR A 120 -10.96 -0.17 6.40
C THR A 120 -10.49 0.43 5.07
N VAL A 121 -11.33 0.42 4.03
CA VAL A 121 -10.94 0.86 2.67
C VAL A 121 -10.50 2.33 2.62
N LYS A 122 -11.21 3.20 3.35
CA LYS A 122 -10.87 4.64 3.42
C LYS A 122 -9.52 4.84 4.12
N LEU A 123 -9.29 4.13 5.22
CA LEU A 123 -8.04 4.19 5.97
C LEU A 123 -6.87 3.61 5.18
N GLN A 124 -7.04 2.46 4.51
CA GLN A 124 -6.01 1.90 3.64
C GLN A 124 -5.61 2.89 2.54
N LYS A 125 -6.59 3.52 1.86
CA LYS A 125 -6.31 4.56 0.87
C LYS A 125 -5.53 5.72 1.46
N LEU A 126 -5.90 6.17 2.67
CA LEU A 126 -5.22 7.26 3.36
C LEU A 126 -3.77 6.90 3.68
N PHE A 127 -3.52 5.74 4.32
CA PHE A 127 -2.17 5.26 4.66
C PHE A 127 -1.29 5.06 3.43
N VAL A 128 -1.80 4.38 2.40
CA VAL A 128 -1.06 4.10 1.18
C VAL A 128 -0.69 5.40 0.45
N THR A 129 -1.56 6.41 0.48
CA THR A 129 -1.29 7.73 -0.12
C THR A 129 -0.27 8.52 0.71
N ALA A 130 -0.29 8.38 2.04
CA ALA A 130 0.64 9.04 2.95
C ALA A 130 2.09 8.56 2.78
N LEU A 131 2.35 7.38 2.20
CA LEU A 131 3.71 6.89 1.97
C LEU A 131 4.55 7.80 1.05
N ARG A 132 3.91 8.59 0.16
CA ARG A 132 4.57 9.53 -0.78
C ARG A 132 5.78 8.95 -1.54
N LEU A 133 5.80 7.64 -1.75
CA LEU A 133 6.90 6.96 -2.40
C LEU A 133 7.00 7.37 -3.88
N GLU A 134 8.21 7.68 -4.34
CA GLU A 134 8.46 7.95 -5.76
C GLU A 134 8.19 6.68 -6.57
N ARG A 135 7.51 6.81 -7.71
CA ARG A 135 7.20 5.70 -8.64
C ARG A 135 6.54 4.52 -7.92
N PHE A 136 5.49 4.80 -7.17
CA PHE A 136 4.73 3.82 -6.41
C PHE A 136 3.33 3.61 -7.01
N ASP A 137 2.95 2.35 -7.22
CA ASP A 137 1.63 2.00 -7.76
C ASP A 137 0.59 1.87 -6.65
N VAL A 138 -0.05 3.00 -6.32
CA VAL A 138 -1.13 3.07 -5.31
C VAL A 138 -2.29 2.12 -5.64
N PRO A 139 -2.86 2.11 -6.87
CA PRO A 139 -3.91 1.17 -7.22
C PRO A 139 -3.54 -0.31 -7.01
N MET A 140 -2.31 -0.71 -7.31
CA MET A 140 -1.84 -2.07 -7.08
C MET A 140 -1.79 -2.41 -5.58
N ALA A 141 -1.15 -1.54 -4.78
CA ALA A 141 -1.04 -1.78 -3.34
C ALA A 141 -2.42 -1.94 -2.68
N LEU A 142 -3.39 -1.10 -3.05
CA LEU A 142 -4.77 -1.22 -2.58
C LEU A 142 -5.42 -2.54 -3.04
N ARG A 143 -5.23 -2.96 -4.29
CA ARG A 143 -5.74 -4.25 -4.77
C ARG A 143 -5.15 -5.44 -4.01
N LEU A 144 -3.87 -5.38 -3.65
CA LEU A 144 -3.21 -6.44 -2.86
C LEU A 144 -3.79 -6.51 -1.45
N LEU A 145 -4.03 -5.36 -0.81
CA LEU A 145 -4.69 -5.27 0.49
C LEU A 145 -6.12 -5.83 0.44
N ASP A 146 -6.89 -5.47 -0.59
CA ASP A 146 -8.23 -6.03 -0.84
C ASP A 146 -8.17 -7.57 -1.05
N GLY A 147 -7.07 -8.06 -1.61
CA GLY A 147 -6.76 -9.48 -1.78
C GLY A 147 -6.29 -10.19 -0.50
N GLY A 148 -6.21 -9.50 0.65
CA GLY A 148 -5.82 -10.04 1.93
C GLY A 148 -4.30 -10.11 2.19
N GLN A 149 -3.49 -9.49 1.34
CA GLN A 149 -2.04 -9.36 1.59
C GLN A 149 -1.76 -8.46 2.78
N GLN A 150 -0.63 -8.71 3.45
CA GLN A 150 -0.17 -7.86 4.55
C GLN A 150 0.32 -6.49 4.02
N PRO A 151 0.17 -5.40 4.78
CA PRO A 151 0.61 -4.07 4.36
C PRO A 151 2.06 -4.00 3.90
N ALA A 152 2.98 -4.65 4.62
CA ALA A 152 4.40 -4.63 4.25
C ALA A 152 4.62 -5.21 2.84
N ASP A 153 3.94 -6.30 2.49
CA ASP A 153 4.08 -6.95 1.19
C ASP A 153 3.36 -6.19 0.07
N ALA A 154 2.22 -5.58 0.38
CA ALA A 154 1.51 -4.70 -0.54
C ALA A 154 2.34 -3.45 -0.89
N VAL A 155 2.97 -2.81 0.11
CA VAL A 155 3.85 -1.66 -0.08
C VAL A 155 5.09 -2.06 -0.89
N ARG A 156 5.75 -3.15 -0.51
CA ARG A 156 6.91 -3.68 -1.25
C ARG A 156 6.57 -3.92 -2.72
N SER A 157 5.46 -4.61 -2.99
CA SER A 157 5.01 -4.91 -4.36
C SER A 157 4.64 -3.64 -5.13
N GLY A 158 3.92 -2.70 -4.51
CA GLY A 158 3.59 -1.41 -5.13
C GLY A 158 4.81 -0.58 -5.50
N HIS A 159 5.86 -0.63 -4.67
CA HIS A 159 7.13 0.05 -4.94
C HIS A 159 7.94 -0.65 -6.06
N LEU A 160 8.00 -1.98 -6.03
CA LEU A 160 8.65 -2.78 -7.07
C LEU A 160 8.04 -2.50 -8.46
N LEU A 161 6.71 -2.38 -8.51
CA LEU A 161 5.97 -2.25 -9.76
C LEU A 161 5.76 -0.82 -10.26
N GLY A 162 5.79 0.19 -9.38
CA GLY A 162 5.41 1.54 -9.80
C GLY A 162 6.37 2.20 -10.80
N LYS A 163 7.62 1.73 -10.92
CA LYS A 163 8.54 2.12 -12.01
C LYS A 163 8.20 1.47 -13.37
N TYR A 164 7.34 0.46 -13.38
CA TYR A 164 6.94 -0.32 -14.55
C TYR A 164 5.52 -0.01 -15.04
N GLY A 165 4.97 1.16 -14.68
CA GLY A 165 3.65 1.59 -15.16
C GLY A 165 3.53 1.71 -16.69
N TRP A 166 4.66 1.71 -17.41
CA TRP A 166 4.72 1.68 -18.88
C TRP A 166 4.60 0.26 -19.48
N TRP A 167 4.65 -0.80 -18.67
CA TRP A 167 4.53 -2.17 -19.17
C TRP A 167 3.19 -2.41 -19.88
N PRO A 168 3.17 -3.28 -20.90
CA PRO A 168 1.93 -3.75 -21.50
C PRO A 168 0.94 -4.31 -20.47
N SER A 169 -0.35 -4.02 -20.66
CA SER A 169 -1.42 -4.42 -19.73
C SER A 169 -1.47 -5.92 -19.42
N TRP A 170 -1.01 -6.77 -20.34
CA TRP A 170 -0.94 -8.21 -20.14
C TRP A 170 0.19 -8.63 -19.17
N LEU A 171 1.33 -7.94 -19.16
CA LEU A 171 2.40 -8.17 -18.18
C LEU A 171 1.99 -7.64 -16.81
N LEU A 172 1.37 -6.47 -16.76
CA LEU A 172 0.80 -5.91 -15.53
C LEU A 172 -0.21 -6.87 -14.89
N ARG A 173 -1.01 -7.58 -15.70
CA ARG A 173 -1.92 -8.61 -15.21
C ARG A 173 -1.18 -9.83 -14.64
N VAL A 174 -0.20 -10.38 -15.35
CA VAL A 174 0.60 -11.53 -14.88
C VAL A 174 1.31 -11.20 -13.56
N VAL A 175 1.90 -10.02 -13.46
CA VAL A 175 2.62 -9.61 -12.25
C VAL A 175 1.67 -9.35 -11.08
N THR A 176 0.46 -8.81 -11.35
CA THR A 176 -0.60 -8.67 -10.33
C THR A 176 -1.01 -10.04 -9.78
N GLU A 177 -1.28 -11.00 -10.66
CA GLU A 177 -1.72 -12.36 -10.27
C GLU A 177 -0.65 -13.04 -9.39
N ARG A 178 0.62 -12.89 -9.75
CA ARG A 178 1.75 -13.42 -8.95
C ARG A 178 1.93 -12.69 -7.62
N ALA A 179 1.76 -11.37 -7.59
CA ALA A 179 1.80 -10.59 -6.35
C ALA A 179 0.70 -11.04 -5.39
N LEU A 180 -0.52 -11.23 -5.90
CA LEU A 180 -1.64 -11.75 -5.11
C LEU A 180 -1.37 -13.16 -4.56
N ALA A 181 -0.66 -14.00 -5.32
CA ALA A 181 -0.24 -15.33 -4.88
C ALA A 181 0.95 -15.32 -3.91
N GLY A 182 1.55 -14.16 -3.61
CA GLY A 182 2.74 -14.06 -2.74
C GLY A 182 4.03 -14.58 -3.39
N HIS A 183 4.07 -14.68 -4.72
CA HIS A 183 5.21 -15.19 -5.50
C HIS A 183 5.91 -14.11 -6.32
N LEU A 184 5.76 -12.83 -5.93
CA LEU A 184 6.43 -11.73 -6.61
C LEU A 184 7.74 -11.39 -5.89
N ASP A 185 8.85 -11.71 -6.53
CA ASP A 185 10.19 -11.30 -6.10
C ASP A 185 10.90 -10.42 -7.14
N GLN A 186 12.04 -9.87 -6.74
CA GLN A 186 12.84 -8.99 -7.61
C GLN A 186 13.34 -9.72 -8.86
N GLU A 187 13.65 -11.01 -8.75
CA GLU A 187 14.13 -11.82 -9.88
C GLU A 187 13.05 -11.99 -10.95
N THR A 188 11.83 -12.33 -10.53
CA THR A 188 10.64 -12.40 -11.37
C THR A 188 10.41 -11.09 -12.10
N VAL A 189 10.51 -9.96 -11.40
CA VAL A 189 10.33 -8.64 -11.99
C VAL A 189 11.40 -8.35 -13.05
N VAL A 190 12.67 -8.68 -12.79
CA VAL A 190 13.77 -8.52 -13.77
C VAL A 190 13.55 -9.42 -15.00
N ALA A 191 13.09 -10.65 -14.81
CA ALA A 191 12.78 -11.56 -15.90
C ALA A 191 11.62 -11.03 -16.78
N LEU A 192 10.56 -10.51 -16.15
CA LEU A 192 9.44 -9.88 -16.85
C LEU A 192 9.85 -8.56 -17.53
N ASP A 193 10.75 -7.80 -16.93
CA ASP A 193 11.29 -6.57 -17.52
C ASP A 193 12.05 -6.87 -18.82
N ARG A 194 12.81 -7.98 -18.87
CA ARG A 194 13.41 -8.46 -20.11
C ARG A 194 12.35 -8.78 -21.17
N CYS A 195 11.22 -9.38 -20.80
CA CYS A 195 10.11 -9.59 -21.73
C CYS A 195 9.49 -8.26 -22.23
N ALA A 196 9.48 -7.23 -21.38
CA ALA A 196 8.93 -5.90 -21.72
C ALA A 196 9.89 -5.08 -22.60
N TYR A 197 11.19 -5.11 -22.30
CA TYR A 197 12.24 -4.31 -22.95
C TYR A 197 12.87 -4.97 -24.17
N ALA A 198 12.78 -6.29 -24.36
CA ALA A 198 13.64 -7.00 -25.32
C ALA A 198 13.34 -6.74 -26.81
N GLU A 199 12.73 -5.60 -27.19
CA GLU A 199 12.35 -5.31 -28.57
C GLU A 199 11.64 -6.51 -29.20
N LEU A 200 10.87 -7.24 -28.37
CA LEU A 200 10.22 -8.46 -28.81
C LEU A 200 9.33 -8.10 -29.99
N THR A 201 9.53 -8.77 -31.12
CA THR A 201 8.62 -8.61 -32.25
C THR A 201 7.21 -8.98 -31.80
N PRO A 202 6.15 -8.49 -32.47
CA PRO A 202 4.77 -8.85 -32.12
C PRO A 202 4.53 -10.36 -32.04
N LEU A 203 5.26 -11.17 -32.81
CA LEU A 203 5.22 -12.64 -32.75
C LEU A 203 5.84 -13.17 -31.45
N GLN A 204 7.03 -12.67 -31.08
CA GLN A 204 7.73 -13.03 -29.84
C GLN A 204 6.92 -12.67 -28.60
N ALA A 205 6.35 -11.46 -28.57
CA ALA A 205 5.51 -11.01 -27.46
C ALA A 205 4.24 -11.89 -27.33
N ASN A 206 3.63 -12.28 -28.45
CA ASN A 206 2.50 -13.21 -28.43
C ASN A 206 2.88 -14.61 -27.93
N LEU A 207 4.06 -15.12 -28.31
CA LEU A 207 4.57 -16.39 -27.80
C LEU A 207 4.88 -16.32 -26.30
N ALA A 208 5.59 -15.28 -25.84
CA ALA A 208 5.86 -15.05 -24.42
C ALA A 208 4.57 -14.97 -23.60
N ARG A 209 3.56 -14.25 -24.09
CA ARG A 209 2.23 -14.18 -23.45
C ARG A 209 1.57 -15.55 -23.33
N LYS A 210 1.66 -16.40 -24.37
CA LYS A 210 1.10 -17.76 -24.35
C LYS A 210 1.85 -18.66 -23.37
N LEU A 211 3.17 -18.57 -23.32
CA LEU A 211 4.00 -19.31 -22.36
C LEU A 211 3.70 -18.89 -20.91
N LEU A 212 3.63 -17.58 -20.64
CA LEU A 212 3.30 -17.05 -19.31
C LEU A 212 1.86 -17.36 -18.86
N SER A 213 0.96 -17.70 -19.79
CA SER A 213 -0.38 -18.18 -19.43
C SER A 213 -0.42 -19.61 -18.89
N GLY A 214 0.72 -20.32 -18.89
CA GLY A 214 0.83 -21.66 -18.32
C GLY A 214 0.22 -22.77 -19.18
N ASN A 215 0.04 -22.56 -20.49
CA ASN A 215 -0.52 -23.58 -21.36
C ASN A 215 0.50 -24.73 -21.56
N PRO A 216 0.21 -25.96 -21.09
CA PRO A 216 1.18 -27.06 -21.07
C PRO A 216 1.60 -27.49 -22.48
N ASP A 217 0.67 -27.54 -23.43
CA ASP A 217 0.96 -27.96 -24.81
C ASP A 217 1.95 -27.00 -25.50
N ILE A 218 1.78 -25.71 -25.25
CA ILE A 218 2.65 -24.66 -25.80
C ILE A 218 4.02 -24.70 -25.13
N ILE A 219 4.05 -24.89 -23.80
CA ILE A 219 5.29 -25.03 -23.03
C ILE A 219 6.08 -26.24 -23.51
N ASP A 220 5.46 -27.40 -23.67
CA ASP A 220 6.15 -28.61 -24.11
C ASP A 220 6.64 -28.51 -25.55
N THR A 221 5.83 -27.94 -26.44
CA THR A 221 6.24 -27.69 -27.83
C THR A 221 7.44 -26.75 -27.89
N ALA A 222 7.43 -25.68 -27.08
CA ALA A 222 8.53 -24.73 -27.02
C ALA A 222 9.79 -25.34 -26.40
N ALA A 223 9.65 -26.10 -25.32
CA ALA A 223 10.75 -26.79 -24.67
C ALA A 223 11.41 -27.83 -25.60
N GLN A 224 10.63 -28.58 -26.38
CA GLN A 224 11.18 -29.50 -27.40
C GLN A 224 12.00 -28.76 -28.46
N ARG A 225 11.54 -27.59 -28.92
CA ARG A 225 12.30 -26.75 -29.85
C ARG A 225 13.59 -26.22 -29.23
N MET A 226 13.56 -25.81 -27.96
CA MET A 226 14.78 -25.37 -27.27
C MET A 226 15.83 -26.47 -27.17
N VAL A 227 15.42 -27.71 -26.85
CA VAL A 227 16.33 -28.87 -26.85
C VAL A 227 16.96 -29.05 -28.23
N SER A 228 16.19 -28.89 -29.32
CA SER A 228 16.73 -29.01 -30.68
C SER A 228 17.73 -27.90 -31.05
N LEU A 229 17.67 -26.76 -30.36
CA LEU A 229 18.61 -25.64 -30.52
C LEU A 229 19.83 -25.74 -29.58
N GLY A 230 19.94 -26.79 -28.77
CA GLY A 230 21.04 -27.00 -27.82
C GLY A 230 20.80 -26.44 -26.42
N GLU A 231 19.62 -25.87 -26.16
CA GLU A 231 19.26 -25.21 -24.90
C GLU A 231 18.49 -26.14 -23.95
N ALA A 232 19.08 -27.30 -23.63
CA ALA A 232 18.39 -28.35 -22.87
C ALA A 232 18.07 -27.96 -21.42
N GLU A 233 18.94 -27.20 -20.76
CA GLU A 233 18.74 -26.75 -19.38
C GLU A 233 17.60 -25.73 -19.31
N ALA A 234 17.57 -24.75 -20.21
CA ALA A 234 16.49 -23.77 -20.26
C ALA A 234 15.14 -24.40 -20.67
N ALA A 235 15.14 -25.47 -21.47
CA ALA A 235 13.94 -26.24 -21.78
C ALA A 235 13.36 -26.96 -20.55
N ALA A 236 14.22 -27.46 -19.65
CA ALA A 236 13.78 -28.05 -18.38
C ALA A 236 13.20 -26.96 -17.47
N ALA A 237 13.92 -25.84 -17.31
CA ALA A 237 13.47 -24.69 -16.53
C ALA A 237 12.13 -24.11 -17.03
N LEU A 238 11.91 -24.09 -18.35
CA LEU A 238 10.63 -23.65 -18.94
C LEU A 238 9.45 -24.55 -18.50
N ARG A 239 9.66 -25.87 -18.42
CA ARG A 239 8.62 -26.81 -17.93
C ARG A 239 8.33 -26.64 -16.46
N GLU A 240 9.34 -26.25 -15.69
CA GLU A 240 9.21 -25.91 -14.27
C GLU A 240 8.59 -24.53 -14.04
N GLY A 241 8.34 -23.76 -15.11
CA GLY A 241 7.69 -22.45 -15.05
C GLY A 241 8.63 -21.29 -14.79
N ASP A 242 9.94 -21.46 -15.03
CA ASP A 242 10.94 -20.40 -14.92
C ASP A 242 10.68 -19.29 -15.96
N ILE A 243 10.49 -18.07 -15.47
CA ILE A 243 10.20 -16.89 -16.28
C ILE A 243 11.43 -16.46 -17.10
N ASN A 244 12.64 -16.66 -16.57
CA ASN A 244 13.87 -16.39 -17.32
C ASN A 244 13.93 -17.27 -18.57
N ALA A 245 13.53 -18.53 -18.44
CA ALA A 245 13.42 -19.45 -19.57
C ALA A 245 12.36 -18.97 -20.57
N VAL A 246 11.22 -18.41 -20.13
CA VAL A 246 10.19 -17.87 -21.05
C VAL A 246 10.73 -16.74 -21.93
N ALA A 247 11.46 -15.77 -21.35
CA ALA A 247 12.03 -14.65 -22.10
C ALA A 247 13.02 -15.13 -23.17
N LEU A 248 13.90 -16.06 -22.81
CA LEU A 248 14.86 -16.68 -23.71
C LEU A 248 14.17 -17.47 -24.83
N THR A 249 13.19 -18.31 -24.46
CA THR A 249 12.38 -19.14 -25.37
C THR A 249 11.70 -18.28 -26.43
N ALA A 250 11.04 -17.20 -26.02
CA ALA A 250 10.30 -16.34 -26.92
C ALA A 250 11.22 -15.76 -28.00
N ARG A 251 12.44 -15.34 -27.62
CA ARG A 251 13.45 -14.81 -28.54
C ARG A 251 13.95 -15.85 -29.54
N LEU A 252 14.35 -17.04 -29.05
CA LEU A 252 14.99 -18.08 -29.86
C LEU A 252 14.04 -18.78 -30.85
N ILE A 253 12.77 -18.95 -30.50
CA ILE A 253 11.82 -19.70 -31.35
C ILE A 253 11.24 -18.83 -32.48
N SER A 254 11.34 -17.51 -32.35
CA SER A 254 10.75 -16.56 -33.29
C SER A 254 11.80 -15.80 -34.13
N SER A 255 13.08 -16.13 -33.96
CA SER A 255 14.19 -15.70 -34.82
C SER A 255 14.38 -16.68 -35.96
#